data_AF-H5XA45-F1
#
_entry.id   AF-H5XA45-F1
#
_cell.length_a   1.000
_cell.length_b   1.000
_cell.length_c   1.000
_cell.angle_alpha   90.00
_cell.angle_beta   90.00
_cell.angle_gamma   90.00
#
_symmetry.space_group_name_H-M   'P 1'
#
loop_
_entity.id
_entity.type
_entity.pdbx_description
1 polymer ?
#
loop_
_entity_poly.entity_id
_entity_poly.type
_entity_poly.pdbx_seq_one_letter_code
_entity_poly.pdbx_strand_id
1 'polypeptide(L)'
;MSIVVGVLSLLLTIAFVGAGGARLAGAKPMRAYSEHLGLSAGVSRAIGALELAAAAGLIAGLWVRPAGLAASIGLVFLLVATVARHVRAGDPPALAAPPAALGVLAVANAVLLGLV
;
A
#
# COMPACT_ATOMS: atom_id res chain seq x y z
N MET A 1 9.80 6.82 18.79
CA MET A 1 8.90 5.99 17.97
C MET A 1 8.49 4.79 18.82
N SER A 2 7.19 4.44 18.90
CA SER A 2 6.77 3.21 19.61
C SER A 2 7.23 1.96 18.83
N ILE A 3 7.55 0.87 19.55
CA ILE A 3 7.89 -0.43 18.94
C ILE A 3 6.78 -0.88 17.98
N VAL A 4 5.51 -0.66 18.35
CA VAL A 4 4.34 -1.02 17.53
C VAL A 4 4.37 -0.31 16.18
N VAL A 5 4.64 0.99 16.16
CA VAL A 5 4.73 1.80 14.93
C VAL A 5 5.90 1.33 14.06
N GLY A 6 7.03 1.01 14.67
CA GLY A 6 8.18 0.46 13.95
C GLY A 6 7.85 -0.87 13.25
N VAL A 7 7.19 -1.78 13.97
CA VAL A 7 6.76 -3.08 13.44
C VAL A 7 5.76 -2.91 12.30
N LEU A 8 4.72 -2.09 12.49
CA LEU A 8 3.73 -1.82 11.44
C LEU A 8 4.37 -1.19 10.20
N SER A 9 5.24 -0.21 10.39
CA SER A 9 5.96 0.47 9.30
C SER A 9 6.83 -0.52 8.52
N LEU A 10 7.52 -1.44 9.20
CA LEU A 10 8.34 -2.46 8.54
C LEU A 10 7.50 -3.48 7.76
N LEU A 11 6.40 -3.96 8.34
CA LEU A 11 5.49 -4.90 7.68
C LEU A 11 4.90 -4.30 6.39
N LEU A 12 4.40 -3.06 6.48
CA LEU A 12 3.88 -2.33 5.33
C LEU A 12 4.98 -2.10 4.29
N THR A 13 6.18 -1.70 4.73
CA THR A 13 7.33 -1.51 3.83
C THR A 13 7.62 -2.78 3.03
N ILE A 14 7.75 -3.93 3.69
CA ILE A 14 8.05 -5.20 3.01
C ILE A 14 6.95 -5.55 2.00
N ALA A 15 5.68 -5.41 2.38
CA ALA A 15 4.55 -5.67 1.51
C ALA A 15 4.56 -4.78 0.25
N PHE A 16 4.77 -3.47 0.42
CA PHE A 16 4.71 -2.51 -0.68
C PHE A 16 6.00 -2.41 -1.50
N VAL A 17 7.15 -2.79 -0.96
CA VAL A 17 8.36 -3.03 -1.78
C VAL A 17 8.12 -4.19 -2.74
N GLY A 18 7.56 -5.30 -2.25
CA GLY A 18 7.24 -6.46 -3.08
C GLY A 18 6.18 -6.14 -4.15
N ALA A 19 5.03 -5.61 -3.72
CA ALA A 19 3.94 -5.27 -4.63
C ALA A 19 4.34 -4.16 -5.63
N GLY A 20 4.92 -3.07 -5.11
CA GLY A 20 5.28 -1.90 -5.92
C GLY A 20 6.41 -2.20 -6.89
N GLY A 21 7.42 -2.95 -6.45
CA GLY A 21 8.50 -3.43 -7.31
C GLY A 21 7.97 -4.33 -8.44
N ALA A 22 7.08 -5.27 -8.13
CA ALA A 22 6.46 -6.13 -9.13
C ALA A 22 5.59 -5.36 -10.14
N ARG A 23 4.83 -4.36 -9.68
CA ARG A 23 4.04 -3.45 -10.54
C ARG A 23 4.93 -2.63 -11.45
N LEU A 24 5.98 -2.02 -10.90
CA LEU A 24 6.91 -1.15 -11.63
C LEU A 24 7.70 -1.95 -12.68
N ALA A 25 8.17 -3.14 -12.32
CA ALA A 25 8.83 -4.07 -13.23
C ALA A 25 7.88 -4.67 -14.28
N GLY A 26 6.57 -4.55 -14.08
CA GLY A 26 5.55 -5.14 -14.95
C GLY A 26 5.60 -6.67 -14.96
N ALA A 27 5.82 -7.29 -13.78
CA ALA A 27 5.87 -8.73 -13.62
C ALA A 27 4.55 -9.39 -14.08
N LYS A 28 4.63 -10.55 -14.75
CA LYS A 28 3.46 -11.23 -15.35
C LYS A 28 2.29 -11.43 -14.36
N PRO A 29 2.49 -11.90 -13.12
CA PRO A 29 1.37 -12.08 -12.18
C PRO A 29 0.69 -10.75 -11.82
N MET A 30 1.48 -9.69 -11.67
CA MET A 30 0.98 -8.37 -11.32
C MET A 30 0.30 -7.66 -12.49
N ARG A 31 0.72 -7.96 -13.73
CA ARG A 31 0.01 -7.52 -14.94
C ARG A 31 -1.38 -8.14 -15.03
N ALA A 32 -1.49 -9.46 -14.91
CA ALA A 32 -2.78 -10.15 -14.93
C ALA A 32 -3.71 -9.63 -13.83
N TYR A 33 -3.19 -9.43 -12.61
CA TYR A 33 -3.94 -8.81 -11.51
C TYR A 33 -4.42 -7.39 -11.84
N SER A 34 -3.56 -6.57 -12.45
CA SER A 34 -3.90 -5.19 -12.83
C SER A 34 -4.94 -5.14 -13.94
N GLU A 35 -4.84 -6.02 -14.92
CA GLU A 35 -5.77 -6.15 -16.04
C GLU A 35 -7.16 -6.58 -15.55
N HIS A 36 -7.22 -7.54 -14.62
CA HIS A 36 -8.46 -7.94 -13.94
C HIS A 36 -9.17 -6.75 -13.26
N LEU A 37 -8.39 -5.85 -12.64
CA LEU A 37 -8.91 -4.64 -12.01
C LEU A 37 -9.17 -3.47 -12.99
N GLY A 38 -9.01 -3.70 -14.30
CA GLY A 38 -9.23 -2.70 -15.35
C GLY A 38 -8.18 -1.58 -15.35
N LEU A 39 -6.96 -1.86 -14.89
CA LEU A 39 -5.86 -0.90 -14.88
C LEU A 39 -4.96 -1.09 -16.11
N SER A 40 -4.65 0.01 -16.79
CA SER A 40 -3.65 -0.02 -17.86
C SER A 40 -2.24 -0.24 -17.30
N ALA A 41 -1.33 -0.72 -18.14
CA ALA A 41 0.06 -0.95 -17.74
C ALA A 41 0.78 0.34 -17.28
N GLY A 42 0.38 1.51 -17.79
CA GLY A 42 0.91 2.80 -17.34
C GLY A 42 0.44 3.14 -15.93
N VAL A 43 -0.86 3.00 -15.67
CA VAL A 43 -1.45 3.24 -14.35
C VAL A 43 -0.90 2.26 -13.32
N SER A 44 -0.77 0.98 -13.65
CA SER A 44 -0.20 -0.01 -12.73
C SER A 44 1.24 0.31 -12.33
N ARG A 45 2.08 0.75 -13.27
CA ARG A 45 3.45 1.20 -12.96
C ARG A 45 3.48 2.47 -12.11
N ALA A 46 2.59 3.43 -12.38
CA ALA A 46 2.46 4.63 -11.56
C ALA A 46 2.05 4.30 -10.11
N ILE A 47 1.09 3.38 -9.94
CA ILE A 47 0.72 2.85 -8.61
C ILE A 47 1.94 2.18 -7.96
N GLY A 48 2.68 1.36 -8.70
CA GLY A 48 3.88 0.72 -8.17
C GLY A 48 4.95 1.72 -7.71
N ALA A 49 5.15 2.82 -8.46
CA ALA A 49 6.05 3.89 -8.05
C ALA A 49 5.56 4.59 -6.77
N LEU A 50 4.25 4.81 -6.62
CA LEU A 50 3.67 5.38 -5.40
C LEU A 50 3.79 4.43 -4.20
N GLU A 51 3.59 3.13 -4.40
CA GLU A 51 3.79 2.09 -3.37
C GLU A 51 5.26 2.09 -2.89
N LEU A 52 6.22 2.19 -3.81
CA LEU A 52 7.64 2.29 -3.46
C LEU A 52 8.00 3.62 -2.78
N ALA A 53 7.41 4.73 -3.23
CA ALA A 53 7.59 6.03 -2.58
C ALA A 53 7.04 6.01 -1.15
N ALA A 54 5.89 5.38 -0.93
CA ALA A 54 5.33 5.20 0.40
C ALA A 54 6.22 4.28 1.26
N ALA A 55 6.74 3.18 0.71
CA ALA A 55 7.69 2.34 1.43
C ALA A 55 8.96 3.10 1.86
N ALA A 56 9.52 3.93 0.96
CA ALA A 56 10.63 4.81 1.30
C ALA A 56 10.26 5.83 2.38
N GLY A 57 9.05 6.41 2.31
CA GLY A 57 8.52 7.33 3.30
C GLY A 57 8.26 6.68 4.67
N LEU A 58 7.87 5.41 4.73
CA LEU A 58 7.73 4.63 5.97
C LEU A 58 9.09 4.38 6.62
N ILE A 59 10.10 4.01 5.84
CA ILE A 59 11.49 3.87 6.31
C ILE A 59 12.00 5.21 6.84
N ALA A 60 11.91 6.28 6.06
CA ALA A 60 12.27 7.63 6.50
C ALA A 60 11.48 8.06 7.75
N GLY A 61 10.23 7.60 7.86
CA GLY A 61 9.33 7.76 8.99
C GLY A 61 9.93 7.32 10.31
N LEU A 62 10.82 6.32 10.32
CA LEU A 62 11.50 5.83 11.52
C LEU A 62 12.34 6.93 12.20
N TRP A 63 12.84 7.89 11.43
CA TRP A 63 13.58 9.06 11.93
C TRP A 63 12.73 10.35 11.89
N VAL A 64 11.87 10.49 10.87
CA VAL A 64 11.10 11.71 10.60
C VAL A 64 9.60 11.40 10.59
N ARG A 65 8.95 11.59 11.74
CA ARG A 65 7.53 11.22 11.94
C ARG A 65 6.57 11.74 10.85
N PRO A 66 6.65 13.01 10.40
CA PRO A 66 5.77 13.51 9.35
C PRO A 66 5.86 12.71 8.03
N ALA A 67 7.04 12.19 7.70
CA ALA A 67 7.24 11.38 6.50
C ALA A 67 6.50 10.04 6.60
N GLY A 68 6.61 9.36 7.75
CA GLY A 68 5.90 8.11 8.00
C GLY A 68 4.38 8.28 8.01
N LEU A 69 3.89 9.41 8.56
CA LEU A 69 2.47 9.74 8.56
C LEU A 69 1.95 9.96 7.14
N ALA A 70 2.63 10.80 6.36
CA ALA A 70 2.26 11.06 4.97
C ALA A 70 2.28 9.78 4.11
N ALA A 71 3.28 8.92 4.30
CA ALA A 71 3.38 7.63 3.62
C ALA A 71 2.22 6.69 3.98
N SER A 72 1.88 6.59 5.28
CA SER A 72 0.77 5.76 5.76
C SER A 72 -0.57 6.24 5.17
N ILE A 73 -0.80 7.56 5.15
CA ILE A 73 -2.01 8.14 4.54
C ILE A 73 -2.05 7.85 3.03
N GLY A 74 -0.93 7.99 2.32
CA GLY A 74 -0.83 7.65 0.90
C GLY A 74 -1.22 6.19 0.63
N LEU A 75 -0.72 5.25 1.44
CA LEU A 75 -1.09 3.84 1.35
C LEU A 75 -2.57 3.61 1.59
N VAL A 76 -3.18 4.29 2.57
CA VAL A 76 -4.63 4.21 2.81
C VAL A 76 -5.40 4.57 1.54
N PHE A 77 -5.06 5.67 0.87
CA PHE A 77 -5.74 6.06 -0.37
C PHE A 77 -5.56 5.02 -1.50
N LEU A 78 -4.36 4.49 -1.69
CA LEU A 78 -4.09 3.46 -2.70
C LEU A 78 -4.89 2.17 -2.42
N LEU A 79 -4.99 1.77 -1.15
CA LEU A 79 -5.67 0.55 -0.75
C LEU A 79 -7.18 0.69 -0.78
N VAL A 80 -7.73 1.84 -0.38
CA VAL A 80 -9.15 2.16 -0.56
C VAL A 80 -9.52 2.13 -2.05
N ALA A 81 -8.70 2.72 -2.93
CA ALA A 81 -8.92 2.64 -4.37
C ALA A 81 -8.89 1.20 -4.88
N THR A 82 -7.97 0.38 -4.38
CA THR A 82 -7.85 -1.05 -4.76
C THR A 82 -9.06 -1.86 -4.30
N VAL A 83 -9.50 -1.70 -3.06
CA VAL A 83 -10.72 -2.35 -2.54
C VAL A 83 -11.95 -1.91 -3.33
N ALA A 84 -12.08 -0.62 -3.64
CA ALA A 84 -13.17 -0.12 -4.47
C ALA A 84 -13.17 -0.73 -5.88
N ARG A 85 -12.00 -1.03 -6.45
CA ARG A 85 -11.90 -1.73 -7.75
C ARG A 85 -12.37 -3.18 -7.66
N HIS A 86 -12.01 -3.92 -6.60
CA HIS A 86 -12.53 -5.27 -6.37
C HIS A 86 -14.07 -5.27 -6.24
N VAL A 87 -14.63 -4.34 -5.47
CA VAL A 87 -16.09 -4.19 -5.33
C VAL A 87 -16.74 -3.90 -6.69
N ARG A 88 -16.15 -3.00 -7.50
CA ARG A 88 -16.66 -2.67 -8.84
C ARG A 88 -16.53 -3.82 -9.84
N ALA A 89 -15.52 -4.68 -9.68
CA ALA A 89 -15.32 -5.87 -10.49
C ALA A 89 -16.29 -7.01 -10.13
N GLY A 90 -17.04 -6.88 -9.03
CA GLY A 90 -17.91 -7.95 -8.53
C GLY A 90 -17.15 -9.11 -7.92
N ASP A 91 -15.90 -8.88 -7.49
CA ASP A 91 -15.06 -9.93 -6.92
C ASP A 91 -15.62 -10.45 -5.58
N PRO A 92 -15.43 -11.75 -5.28
CA PRO A 92 -15.74 -12.25 -3.95
C PRO A 92 -14.90 -11.52 -2.89
N PRO A 93 -15.44 -11.31 -1.67
CA PRO A 93 -14.74 -10.60 -0.59
C PRO A 93 -13.34 -11.14 -0.28
N ALA A 94 -13.12 -12.44 -0.51
CA ALA A 94 -11.82 -13.08 -0.34
C ALA A 94 -10.70 -12.45 -1.18
N LEU A 95 -11.00 -11.92 -2.37
CA LEU A 95 -10.01 -11.24 -3.22
C LEU A 95 -9.73 -9.81 -2.76
N ALA A 96 -10.69 -9.15 -2.12
CA ALA A 96 -10.52 -7.83 -1.53
C ALA A 96 -9.89 -7.87 -0.12
N ALA A 97 -9.86 -9.05 0.52
CA ALA A 97 -9.38 -9.19 1.89
C ALA A 97 -7.90 -8.80 2.09
N PRO A 98 -6.94 -9.20 1.22
CA PRO A 98 -5.55 -8.76 1.36
C PRO A 98 -5.35 -7.23 1.32
N PRO A 99 -5.84 -6.49 0.31
CA PRO A 99 -5.70 -5.03 0.32
C PRO A 99 -6.49 -4.36 1.45
N ALA A 100 -7.64 -4.92 1.86
CA ALA A 100 -8.37 -4.40 3.02
C ALA A 100 -7.59 -4.55 4.33
N ALA A 101 -6.98 -5.72 4.57
CA ALA A 101 -6.17 -5.97 5.76
C ALA A 101 -4.95 -5.05 5.82
N LEU A 102 -4.22 -4.89 4.71
CA LEU A 102 -3.11 -3.93 4.61
C LEU A 102 -3.61 -2.49 4.82
N GLY A 103 -4.82 -2.16 4.35
CA GLY A 103 -5.45 -0.86 4.55
C GLY A 103 -5.69 -0.56 6.02
N VAL A 104 -6.20 -1.53 6.77
CA VAL A 104 -6.39 -1.40 8.22
C VAL A 104 -5.06 -1.19 8.93
N LEU A 105 -4.01 -1.92 8.57
CA LEU A 105 -2.66 -1.72 9.14
C LEU A 105 -2.10 -0.34 8.81
N ALA A 106 -2.32 0.18 7.60
CA ALA A 106 -1.90 1.52 7.21
C ALA A 106 -2.65 2.61 8.00
N VAL A 107 -3.97 2.45 8.22
CA VAL A 107 -4.76 3.34 9.08
C VAL A 107 -4.23 3.30 10.52
N ALA A 108 -4.02 2.11 11.07
CA ALA A 108 -3.50 1.95 12.43
C ALA A 108 -2.13 2.63 12.59
N ASN A 109 -1.23 2.46 11.62
CA ASN A 109 0.08 3.12 11.64
C ASN A 109 -0.05 4.65 11.57
N ALA A 110 -0.90 5.18 10.68
CA ALA A 110 -1.15 6.61 10.56
C ALA A 110 -1.72 7.22 11.86
N VAL A 111 -2.72 6.56 12.45
CA VAL A 111 -3.32 7.00 13.71
C VAL A 111 -2.30 7.01 14.84
N LEU A 112 -1.54 5.93 15.00
CA LEU A 112 -0.51 5.85 16.04
C LEU A 112 0.59 6.92 15.84
N LEU A 113 1.00 7.19 14.60
CA LEU A 113 1.96 8.25 14.30
C LEU A 113 1.41 9.66 14.58
N GLY A 114 0.10 9.87 14.46
CA GLY A 114 -0.55 11.14 14.76
C GLY A 114 -0.78 11.39 16.25
N LEU A 115 -0.77 10.34 17.08
CA LEU A 115 -1.05 10.41 18.51
C LEU A 115 0.20 10.55 19.39
N VAL A 116 1.41 10.29 18.87
CA VAL A 116 2.67 10.23 19.65
C VAL A 116 3.69 11.26 19.19
#